data_AF-A0A973PX98-F1
#
_entry.id   AF-A0A973PX98-F1
#
_cell.length_a   1.000
_cell.length_b   1.000
_cell.length_c   1.000
_cell.angle_alpha   90.00
_cell.angle_beta   90.00
_cell.angle_gamma   90.00
#
_symmetry.space_group_name_H-M   'P 1'
#
loop_
_entity.id
_entity.type
_entity.pdbx_description
1 polymer ?
#
loop_
_entity_poly.entity_id
_entity_poly.type
_entity_poly.pdbx_seq_one_letter_code
_entity_poly.pdbx_strand_id
1 'polypeptide(L)'
;MSEQPAPDVQPPAAGREPLTPDGAEALRAYAARTRENADRLAAVLEDIAANGLPDPAECVPWEELRERKLAELHAARGHVA
;
A
#
# COMPACT_ATOMS: atom_id res chain seq x y z
N MET A 1 -14.69 -40.10 10.07
CA MET A 1 -14.78 -38.86 9.27
C MET A 1 -15.17 -37.77 10.24
N SER A 2 -14.20 -37.06 10.81
CA SER A 2 -14.48 -35.97 11.74
C SER A 2 -14.88 -34.76 10.91
N GLU A 3 -16.16 -34.40 10.93
CA GLU A 3 -16.62 -33.11 10.41
C GLU A 3 -15.96 -32.01 11.23
N GLN A 4 -15.02 -31.31 10.60
CA GLN A 4 -14.46 -30.08 11.13
C GLN A 4 -15.60 -29.05 11.13
N PRO A 5 -15.88 -28.36 12.24
CA PRO A 5 -16.98 -27.41 12.29
C PRO A 5 -16.74 -26.34 11.21
N ALA A 6 -17.79 -26.01 10.46
CA ALA A 6 -17.75 -24.89 9.52
C ALA A 6 -17.21 -23.65 10.27
N PRO A 7 -16.35 -22.83 9.63
CA PRO A 7 -15.80 -21.66 10.29
C PRO A 7 -16.95 -20.82 10.83
N ASP A 8 -16.92 -20.51 12.13
CA ASP A 8 -17.89 -19.65 12.78
C ASP A 8 -17.91 -18.30 12.06
N VAL A 9 -18.88 -18.13 11.15
CA VAL A 9 -19.17 -16.84 10.54
C VAL A 9 -19.78 -16.00 11.65
N GLN A 10 -18.93 -15.28 12.38
CA GLN A 10 -19.41 -14.37 13.41
C GLN A 10 -20.36 -13.35 12.77
N PRO A 11 -21.56 -13.15 13.34
CA PRO A 11 -22.49 -12.15 12.84
C PRO A 11 -21.82 -10.77 12.90
N PRO A 12 -22.14 -9.87 11.95
CA PRO A 12 -21.56 -8.54 11.92
C PRO A 12 -21.84 -7.81 13.24
N ALA A 13 -20.87 -7.00 13.69
CA ALA A 13 -21.01 -6.23 14.92
C ALA A 13 -22.25 -5.33 14.86
N ALA A 14 -22.88 -5.10 16.02
CA ALA A 14 -24.11 -4.31 16.12
C ALA A 14 -23.99 -2.96 15.37
N GLY A 15 -24.94 -2.71 14.47
CA GLY A 15 -24.99 -1.49 13.65
C GLY A 15 -24.09 -1.50 12.40
N ARG A 16 -23.51 -2.65 12.02
CA ARG A 16 -22.72 -2.78 10.79
C ARG A 16 -23.40 -3.69 9.78
N GLU A 17 -23.41 -3.26 8.52
CA GLU A 17 -23.84 -4.09 7.39
C GLU A 17 -22.67 -5.01 6.96
N PRO A 18 -22.91 -6.31 6.72
CA PRO A 18 -21.87 -7.21 6.23
C PRO A 18 -21.44 -6.84 4.81
N LEU A 19 -20.13 -6.93 4.55
CA LEU A 19 -19.57 -6.76 3.21
C LEU A 19 -19.81 -8.00 2.36
N THR A 20 -19.76 -7.83 1.04
CA THR A 20 -19.62 -8.96 0.12
C THR A 20 -18.29 -9.69 0.39
N PRO A 21 -18.20 -11.01 0.13
CA PRO A 21 -16.96 -11.77 0.30
C PRO A 21 -15.77 -11.13 -0.45
N ASP A 22 -15.99 -10.70 -1.68
CA ASP A 22 -14.97 -10.03 -2.51
C ASP A 22 -14.56 -8.69 -1.92
N GLY A 23 -15.50 -7.91 -1.38
CA GLY A 23 -15.20 -6.64 -0.72
C GLY A 23 -14.38 -6.83 0.56
N ALA A 24 -14.72 -7.84 1.36
CA ALA A 24 -13.93 -8.19 2.53
C ALA A 24 -12.52 -8.64 2.15
N GLU A 25 -12.37 -9.42 1.08
CA GLU A 25 -11.06 -9.88 0.61
C GLU A 25 -10.20 -8.74 0.05
N ALA A 26 -10.79 -7.85 -0.75
CA ALA A 26 -10.10 -6.66 -1.23
C ALA A 26 -9.56 -5.79 -0.08
N LEU A 27 -10.34 -5.63 0.99
CA LEU A 27 -9.88 -4.90 2.18
C LEU A 27 -8.75 -5.63 2.93
N ARG A 28 -8.80 -6.96 3.04
CA ARG A 28 -7.71 -7.74 3.63
C ARG A 28 -6.43 -7.62 2.81
N ALA A 29 -6.53 -7.71 1.49
CA ALA A 29 -5.41 -7.54 0.58
C ALA A 29 -4.82 -6.12 0.68
N TYR A 30 -5.66 -5.10 0.72
CA TYR A 30 -5.21 -3.72 0.94
C TYR A 30 -4.50 -3.56 2.28
N ALA A 31 -5.07 -4.09 3.37
CA ALA A 31 -4.46 -4.06 4.70
C ALA A 31 -3.11 -4.79 4.74
N ALA A 32 -2.97 -5.92 4.05
CA ALA A 32 -1.71 -6.64 3.92
C ALA A 32 -0.65 -5.79 3.21
N ARG A 33 -1.01 -5.19 2.06
CA ARG A 33 -0.13 -4.28 1.32
C ARG A 33 0.27 -3.05 2.15
N THR A 34 -0.66 -2.48 2.92
CA THR A 34 -0.36 -1.35 3.79
C THR A 34 0.64 -1.73 4.88
N ARG A 35 0.47 -2.89 5.52
CA ARG A 35 1.45 -3.39 6.50
C ARG A 35 2.82 -3.59 5.89
N GLU A 36 2.88 -4.27 4.74
CA GLU A 36 4.15 -4.48 4.03
C GLU A 36 4.84 -3.15 3.66
N ASN A 37 4.08 -2.16 3.18
CA ASN A 37 4.64 -0.84 2.90
C ASN A 37 5.16 -0.15 4.16
N ALA A 38 4.46 -0.29 5.28
CA ALA A 38 4.88 0.28 6.56
C ALA A 38 6.17 -0.37 7.05
N ASP A 39 6.29 -1.69 6.95
CA ASP A 39 7.49 -2.44 7.32
C ASP A 39 8.69 -2.02 6.45
N ARG A 40 8.48 -1.85 5.14
CA ARG A 40 9.53 -1.34 4.23
C ARG A 40 9.97 0.08 4.59
N LEU A 41 9.03 0.97 4.90
CA LEU A 41 9.35 2.34 5.31
C LEU A 41 10.11 2.36 6.63
N ALA A 42 9.67 1.58 7.62
CA ALA A 42 10.35 1.45 8.90
C ALA A 42 11.80 1.00 8.71
N ALA A 43 12.03 -0.03 7.88
CA ALA A 43 13.38 -0.50 7.57
C ALA A 43 14.28 0.58 6.95
N VAL A 44 13.75 1.39 6.02
CA VAL A 44 14.50 2.52 5.43
C VAL A 44 14.81 3.59 6.47
N LEU A 45 13.86 3.92 7.35
CA LEU A 45 14.09 4.93 8.39
C LEU A 45 15.10 4.45 9.44
N GLU A 46 15.06 3.17 9.80
CA GLU A 46 16.04 2.54 10.70
C GLU A 46 17.44 2.52 10.07
N ASP A 47 17.54 2.22 8.77
CA ASP A 47 18.80 2.29 8.01
C ASP A 47 19.37 3.70 8.00
N ILE A 48 18.55 4.72 7.69
CA ILE A 48 18.98 6.13 7.74
C ILE A 48 19.41 6.53 9.14
N ALA A 49 18.70 6.08 10.17
CA ALA A 49 19.06 6.37 11.56
C ALA A 49 20.40 5.72 11.96
N ALA A 50 20.71 4.54 11.42
CA ALA A 50 21.96 3.83 11.68
C ALA A 50 23.16 4.32 10.86
N ASN A 51 22.92 4.67 9.59
CA ASN A 51 23.96 4.86 8.58
C ASN A 51 24.05 6.30 8.03
N GLY A 52 23.09 7.17 8.38
CA GLY A 52 22.98 8.52 7.85
C GLY A 52 22.23 8.58 6.52
N LEU A 53 22.15 9.77 5.93
CA LEU A 53 21.49 9.97 4.64
C LEU A 53 22.34 9.40 3.48
N PRO A 54 21.70 8.94 2.39
CA PRO A 54 22.43 8.53 1.18
C PRO A 54 23.20 9.71 0.56
N ASP A 55 24.28 9.40 -0.17
CA ASP A 55 25.06 10.42 -0.87
C ASP A 55 24.18 11.12 -1.92
N PRO A 56 24.05 12.45 -1.87
CA PRO A 56 23.33 13.21 -2.89
C PRO A 56 23.82 12.96 -4.33
N ALA A 57 25.10 12.62 -4.53
CA ALA A 57 25.64 12.31 -5.85
C ALA A 57 25.10 10.99 -6.43
N GLU A 58 24.59 10.08 -5.59
CA GLU A 58 23.94 8.84 -6.00
C GLU A 58 22.41 8.97 -6.10
N CYS A 59 21.86 10.13 -5.70
CA CYS A 59 20.43 10.42 -5.74
C CYS A 59 20.01 11.07 -7.06
N VAL A 60 18.73 10.91 -7.41
CA VAL A 60 18.12 11.64 -8.53
C VAL A 60 17.58 12.98 -8.01
N PRO A 61 17.90 14.13 -8.65
CA PRO A 61 17.32 15.42 -8.29
C PRO A 61 15.79 15.39 -8.34
N TRP A 62 15.15 16.08 -7.39
CA TRP A 62 13.70 16.09 -7.27
C TRP A 62 13.02 16.61 -8.54
N GLU A 63 13.60 17.64 -9.15
CA GLU A 63 13.11 18.27 -10.38
C GLU A 63 13.02 17.25 -11.52
N GLU A 64 14.06 16.43 -11.70
CA GLU A 64 14.10 15.41 -12.75
C GLU A 64 13.01 14.35 -12.53
N LEU A 65 12.89 13.84 -11.30
CA LEU A 65 11.87 12.84 -10.97
C LEU A 65 10.46 13.40 -11.16
N ARG A 66 10.24 14.64 -10.71
CA ARG A 66 8.96 15.35 -10.83
C ARG A 66 8.57 15.54 -12.28
N GLU A 67 9.45 16.07 -13.12
CA GLU A 67 9.14 16.32 -14.54
C GLU A 67 8.86 15.02 -15.29
N ARG A 68 9.64 13.96 -15.04
CA ARG A 68 9.36 12.62 -15.59
C ARG A 68 7.97 12.15 -15.20
N LYS A 69 7.60 12.29 -13.91
CA LYS A 69 6.30 11.82 -13.44
C LYS A 69 5.14 12.64 -13.99
N LEU A 70 5.32 13.95 -14.13
CA LEU A 70 4.32 14.83 -14.75
C LEU A 70 4.11 14.47 -16.22
N ALA A 71 5.18 14.23 -16.97
CA ALA A 71 5.09 13.78 -18.36
C ALA A 71 4.33 12.46 -18.50
N GLU A 72 4.59 11.46 -17.65
CA GLU A 72 3.83 10.21 -17.60
C GLU A 72 2.34 10.45 -17.33
N LEU A 73 2.01 11.32 -16.37
CA LEU A 73 0.62 11.64 -16.05
C LEU A 73 -0.09 12.37 -17.19
N HIS A 74 0.60 13.29 -17.87
CA HIS A 74 0.09 13.98 -19.05
C HIS A 74 -0.17 13.01 -20.20
N ALA A 75 0.75 12.08 -20.44
CA ALA A 75 0.59 11.03 -21.44
C ALA A 75 -0.56 10.08 -21.11
N ALA A 76 -0.73 9.72 -19.83
CA ALA A 76 -1.78 8.81 -19.38
C ALA A 76 -3.19 9.44 -19.39
N ARG A 77 -3.30 10.75 -19.15
CA ARG A 77 -4.59 11.45 -19.06
C ARG A 77 -5.05 12.11 -20.37
N GLY A 78 -4.16 12.25 -21.35
CA GLY A 78 -4.37 13.18 -22.44
C GLY A 78 -4.32 14.64 -21.94
N HIS A 79 -3.95 15.58 -22.80
CA HIS A 79 -3.97 16.99 -22.43
C HIS A 79 -5.41 17.39 -22.05
N VAL A 80 -5.64 17.77 -20.78
CA VAL A 80 -6.78 18.62 -20.45
C VAL A 80 -6.39 20.02 -20.92
N ALA A 81 -6.80 20.34 -22.14
CA ALA A 81 -6.72 21.68 -22.72
C ALA A 81 -7.79 22.60 -22.13
#